data_AF-A0A7V9MTJ2-F1
#
_entry.id   AF-A0A7V9MTJ2-F1
#
_cell.length_a   1.000
_cell.length_b   1.000
_cell.length_c   1.000
_cell.angle_alpha   90.00
_cell.angle_beta   90.00
_cell.angle_gamma   90.00
#
_symmetry.space_group_name_H-M   'P 1'
#
loop_
_entity.id
_entity.type
_entity.pdbx_description
1 polymer ?
#
loop_
_entity_poly.entity_id
_entity_poly.type
_entity_poly.pdbx_seq_one_letter_code
_entity_poly.pdbx_strand_id
1 'polypeptide(L)' 'MATTKYATTPPNISTFPPGVPYIIGNEAAERFSYYGMKSILTVFMAHYILNKSGVLAPMQEHEADKFTHYFV' A
#
# COMPACT_ATOMS: atom_id res chain seq x y z
N MET A 1 29.58 -22.34 -1.96
CA MET A 1 28.38 -22.80 -1.23
C MET A 1 28.46 -22.21 0.17
N ALA A 2 27.44 -21.49 0.65
CA ALA A 2 27.47 -20.90 1.99
C ALA A 2 27.37 -22.01 3.05
N THR A 3 28.31 -22.03 4.01
CA THR A 3 28.41 -23.04 5.07
C THR A 3 27.67 -22.60 6.34
N THR A 4 26.40 -22.19 6.22
CA THR A 4 25.61 -21.75 7.38
C THR A 4 24.76 -22.90 7.92
N LYS A 5 24.89 -23.16 9.22
CA LYS A 5 24.10 -24.18 9.93
C LYS A 5 22.69 -23.61 10.17
N TYR A 6 21.65 -24.28 9.67
CA TYR A 6 20.26 -23.85 9.89
C TYR A 6 19.88 -23.94 11.37
N ALA A 7 19.06 -23.00 11.84
CA ALA A 7 18.51 -23.04 13.18
C ALA A 7 17.49 -24.18 13.31
N THR A 8 17.64 -25.02 14.34
CA THR A 8 16.72 -26.13 14.65
C THR A 8 15.84 -25.85 15.87
N THR A 9 16.11 -24.76 16.59
CA THR A 9 15.35 -24.31 17.76
C THR A 9 15.14 -22.79 17.68
N PRO A 10 14.06 -22.27 18.28
CA PRO A 10 13.86 -20.83 18.39
C PRO A 10 15.03 -20.16 19.15
N PRO A 11 15.38 -18.91 18.81
CA PRO A 11 16.35 -18.14 19.58
C PRO A 11 15.83 -17.90 21.00
N ASN A 12 16.71 -18.01 22.00
CA ASN A 12 16.38 -17.75 23.40
C ASN A 12 16.35 -16.24 23.66
N ILE A 13 15.25 -15.60 23.28
CA ILE A 13 14.99 -14.17 23.47
C ILE A 13 13.70 -13.97 24.26
N SER A 14 13.70 -13.01 25.18
CA SER A 14 12.50 -12.59 25.92
C SER A 14 11.68 -11.52 25.17
N THR A 15 12.25 -10.96 24.11
CA THR A 15 11.64 -9.93 23.27
C THR A 15 10.94 -10.54 22.06
N PHE A 16 10.19 -9.71 21.35
CA PHE A 16 9.54 -10.11 20.11
C PHE A 16 10.57 -10.45 19.04
N PRO A 17 10.36 -11.50 18.21
CA PRO A 17 11.34 -11.87 17.20
C PRO A 17 11.57 -10.71 16.21
N PRO A 18 12.84 -10.38 15.91
CA PRO A 18 13.18 -9.16 15.19
C PRO A 18 12.63 -9.11 13.75
N GLY A 19 12.32 -10.26 13.15
CA GLY A 19 11.75 -10.34 11.80
C GLY A 19 10.26 -9.99 11.73
N VAL A 20 9.51 -10.14 12.82
CA VAL A 20 8.04 -10.04 12.78
C VAL A 20 7.55 -8.62 12.47
N PRO A 21 8.13 -7.53 12.99
CA PRO A 21 7.75 -6.17 12.58
C PRO A 21 7.89 -5.93 11.07
N TYR A 22 8.91 -6.53 10.43
CA TYR A 22 9.09 -6.42 8.98
C TYR A 22 8.02 -7.20 8.21
N ILE A 23 7.65 -8.39 8.68
CA ILE A 23 6.56 -9.18 8.09
C ILE A 23 5.23 -8.41 8.19
N ILE A 24 4.92 -7.87 9.37
CA ILE A 24 3.71 -7.06 9.58
C ILE A 24 3.73 -5.80 8.71
N GLY A 25 4.87 -5.12 8.62
CA GLY A 25 5.02 -3.93 7.77
C GLY A 25 4.78 -4.24 6.30
N ASN A 26 5.31 -5.37 5.80
CA ASN A 26 5.07 -5.81 4.44
C ASN A 26 3.59 -6.15 4.18
N GLU A 27 2.96 -6.92 5.07
CA GLU A 27 1.52 -7.24 4.98
C GLU A 27 0.65 -5.96 5.00
N ALA A 28 1.00 -4.99 5.86
CA ALA A 28 0.29 -3.72 5.93
C ALA A 28 0.46 -2.91 4.64
N ALA A 29 1.66 -2.90 4.07
CA ALA A 29 1.93 -2.25 2.78
C ALA A 29 1.14 -2.92 1.65
N GLU A 30 1.15 -4.26 1.57
CA GLU A 30 0.38 -5.01 0.56
C GLU A 30 -1.13 -4.74 0.68
N ARG A 31 -1.68 -4.76 1.90
CA ARG A 31 -3.09 -4.43 2.15
C ARG A 31 -3.42 -2.99 1.78
N PHE A 32 -2.56 -2.05 2.13
CA PHE A 32 -2.76 -0.65 1.78
C PHE A 32 -2.69 -0.45 0.26
N SER A 33 -1.75 -1.10 -0.43
CA SER A 33 -1.65 -1.07 -1.88
C SER A 33 -2.89 -1.66 -2.55
N TYR A 34 -3.41 -2.78 -2.03
CA TYR A 34 -4.56 -3.47 -2.62
C TYR A 34 -5.90 -2.76 -2.33
N TYR A 35 -6.15 -2.36 -1.08
CA TYR A 35 -7.43 -1.73 -0.68
C TYR A 35 -7.38 -0.20 -0.67
N GLY A 36 -6.29 0.38 -0.18
CA GLY A 36 -6.18 1.82 0.10
C GLY A 36 -5.91 2.68 -1.14
N MET A 37 -5.04 2.23 -2.04
CA MET A 37 -4.66 3.01 -3.23
C MET A 37 -5.86 3.32 -4.12
N LYS A 38 -6.80 2.37 -4.24
CA LYS A 38 -8.05 2.56 -4.99
C LYS A 38 -8.90 3.68 -4.38
N SER A 39 -9.13 3.65 -3.07
CA SER A 39 -9.92 4.66 -2.36
C SER A 39 -9.29 6.04 -2.45
N ILE A 40 -7.96 6.12 -2.31
CA ILE A 40 -7.23 7.40 -2.41
C ILE A 40 -7.32 7.95 -3.83
N LEU A 41 -7.16 7.10 -4.85
CA LEU A 41 -7.22 7.51 -6.26
C LEU A 41 -8.60 8.11 -6.61
N THR A 42 -9.70 7.44 -6.23
CA THR A 42 -11.05 7.95 -6.51
C THR A 42 -11.28 9.32 -5.86
N VAL A 43 -10.92 9.47 -4.58
CA VAL A 43 -11.03 10.74 -3.84
C VAL A 43 -10.15 11.82 -4.46
N PHE A 44 -8.92 11.48 -4.86
CA PHE A 44 -8.01 12.40 -5.54
C PHE A 44 -8.63 12.94 -6.83
N MET A 45 -9.21 12.05 -7.65
CA MET A 45 -9.84 12.43 -8.90
C MET A 45 -11.07 13.33 -8.71
N ALA A 46 -11.88 13.06 -7.69
CA ALA A 46 -13.12 13.79 -7.40
C ALA A 46 -12.92 15.12 -6.66
N HIS A 47 -11.80 15.33 -5.97
CA HIS A 47 -11.63 16.50 -5.10
C HIS A 47 -10.34 17.30 -5.31
N TYR A 48 -9.30 16.70 -5.88
CA TYR A 48 -7.95 17.27 -5.82
C TYR A 48 -7.24 17.39 -7.18
N ILE A 49 -7.85 16.98 -8.30
CA ILE A 49 -7.28 17.19 -9.64
C ILE A 49 -7.16 18.69 -9.96
N LEU A 50 -6.01 19.06 -10.51
CA LEU A 50 -5.71 20.39 -11.04
C LEU A 50 -5.51 20.33 -12.56
N ASN A 51 -5.92 21.39 -13.26
CA ASN A 51 -5.58 21.58 -14.66
C ASN A 51 -4.17 22.18 -14.83
N LYS A 52 -3.72 22.35 -16.07
CA LYS A 52 -2.39 22.91 -16.39
C LYS A 52 -2.14 24.31 -15.82
N SER A 53 -3.19 25.07 -15.54
CA SER A 53 -3.12 26.40 -14.95
C SER A 53 -3.13 26.37 -13.41
N GLY A 54 -3.14 25.19 -12.80
CA GLY A 54 -3.18 25.01 -11.35
C GLY A 54 -4.56 25.25 -10.72
N VAL A 55 -5.62 25.32 -11.53
CA VAL A 55 -6.99 25.50 -11.05
C VAL A 55 -7.64 24.13 -10.84
N LEU A 56 -8.45 24.00 -9.78
CA LEU A 56 -9.24 22.79 -9.50
C LEU A 56 -10.11 22.43 -10.70
N ALA A 57 -9.94 21.20 -11.17
CA ALA A 57 -10.70 20.59 -12.26
C ALA A 57 -11.05 19.14 -11.91
N PRO A 58 -11.76 18.89 -10.80
CA PRO A 58 -12.15 17.55 -10.38
C PRO A 58 -13.05 16.87 -11.41
N MET A 59 -12.93 15.54 -11.49
CA MET A 59 -13.87 14.71 -12.24
C MET A 59 -15.22 14.63 -11.50
N GLN A 60 -16.29 14.40 -12.24
CA GLN A 60 -17.56 14.03 -11.63
C GLN A 60 -17.45 12.64 -11.01
N GLU A 61 -18.20 12.38 -9.93
CA GLU A 61 -18.12 11.13 -9.15
C GLU A 61 -18.22 9.87 -10.03
N HIS A 62 -19.19 9.84 -10.94
CA HIS A 62 -19.40 8.73 -11.87
C HIS A 62 -18.26 8.53 -12.88
N GLU A 63 -17.52 9.59 -13.22
CA GLU A 63 -16.33 9.49 -14.09
C GLU A 63 -15.15 8.95 -13.31
N ALA A 64 -14.92 9.46 -12.09
CA ALA A 64 -13.86 8.99 -11.21
C ALA A 64 -13.98 7.48 -10.93
N ASP A 65 -15.19 6.99 -10.69
CA ASP A 65 -15.45 5.55 -10.49
C ASP A 65 -15.06 4.72 -11.72
N LYS A 66 -15.41 5.17 -12.93
CA LYS A 66 -15.02 4.49 -14.17
C LYS A 66 -13.51 4.37 -14.32
N PHE A 67 -12.78 5.46 -14.12
CA PHE A 67 -11.32 5.46 -14.28
C PHE A 67 -10.61 4.63 -13.23
N THR A 68 -11.18 4.55 -12.02
CA THR A 68 -10.63 3.74 -10.93
C THR A 68 -10.51 2.26 -11.32
N HIS A 69 -11.39 1.74 -12.18
CA HIS A 69 -11.34 0.36 -12.67
C HIS A 69 -10.14 0.06 -13.59
N TYR A 70 -9.48 1.05 -14.19
CA TYR A 70 -8.28 0.83 -15.01
C TYR A 70 -7.01 0.56 -14.19
N PHE A 71 -7.05 0.76 -12.87
CA PHE A 71 -5.90 0.60 -11.98
C PHE A 71 -6.01 -0.64 -11.08
N VAL A 72 -6.73 -1.66 -11.55
CA VAL A 72 -6.89 -2.99 -10.94
C VAL A 72 -6.23 -4.06 -11.80
#